data_AF-A0A1I6V5G4-F1
#
_entry.id   AF-A0A1I6V5G4-F1
#
_cell.length_a   1.000
_cell.length_b   1.000
_cell.length_c   1.000
_cell.angle_alpha   90.00
_cell.angle_beta   90.00
_cell.angle_gamma   90.00
#
_symmetry.space_group_name_H-M   'P 1'
#
loop_
_entity.id
_entity.type
_entity.pdbx_description
1 polymer ?
#
loop_
_entity_poly.entity_id
_entity_poly.type
_entity_poly.pdbx_seq_one_letter_code
_entity_poly.pdbx_strand_id
1 'polypeptide(L)'
;MALVRCKDHFPEEGGRGADYKVAVESIGYPETAAICGRKGHDKPGYVLLTESEYELYKQGQRVFEPHTNAAHVRVKDPVVKEI
;
A
#
# COMPACT_ATOMS: atom_id res chain seq x y z
N MET A 1 8.02 -2.37 4.66
CA MET A 1 7.82 -3.23 3.50
C MET A 1 6.38 -3.10 3.11
N ALA A 2 6.13 -2.55 1.93
CA ALA A 2 4.81 -2.12 1.53
C ALA A 2 3.80 -3.28 1.52
N LEU A 3 2.52 -2.98 1.67
CA LEU A 3 1.46 -3.98 1.62
C LEU A 3 0.30 -3.51 0.78
N VAL A 4 -0.31 -4.40 0.01
CA VAL A 4 -1.51 -4.05 -0.77
C VAL A 4 -2.77 -4.49 -0.03
N ARG A 5 -3.61 -3.52 0.35
CA ARG A 5 -4.91 -3.75 1.01
C ARG A 5 -5.99 -2.80 0.49
N CYS A 6 -7.22 -3.29 0.38
CA CYS A 6 -8.38 -2.45 0.10
C CYS A 6 -8.81 -1.67 1.36
N LYS A 7 -9.72 -0.70 1.19
CA LYS A 7 -10.30 0.10 2.29
C LYS A 7 -10.90 -0.71 3.44
N ASP A 8 -11.48 -1.88 3.14
CA ASP A 8 -12.14 -2.73 4.14
C ASP A 8 -11.13 -3.54 4.99
N HIS A 9 -9.86 -3.57 4.57
CA HIS A 9 -8.83 -4.44 5.14
C HIS A 9 -7.54 -3.67 5.45
N PHE A 10 -7.67 -2.39 5.82
CA PHE A 10 -6.56 -1.71 6.45
C PHE A 10 -6.18 -2.42 7.76
N PRO A 11 -4.88 -2.46 8.10
CA PRO A 11 -4.44 -2.98 9.38
C PRO A 11 -5.03 -2.14 10.51
N GLU A 12 -5.33 -2.80 11.62
CA GLU A 12 -5.75 -2.13 12.85
C GLU A 12 -4.53 -1.48 13.52
N GLU A 13 -4.73 -0.32 14.16
CA GLU A 13 -3.69 0.32 14.97
C GLU A 13 -3.17 -0.66 16.04
N GLY A 14 -1.85 -0.87 16.10
CA GLY A 14 -1.24 -1.82 17.04
C GLY A 14 -1.43 -3.31 16.69
N GLY A 15 -1.97 -3.62 15.50
CA GLY A 15 -2.07 -4.99 15.00
C GLY A 15 -0.71 -5.68 14.79
N ARG A 16 -0.70 -7.01 14.68
CA ARG A 16 0.52 -7.78 14.37
C ARG A 16 0.96 -7.50 12.92
N GLY A 17 1.87 -6.54 12.73
CA GLY A 17 2.39 -6.13 11.42
C GLY A 17 3.41 -5.00 11.51
N ALA A 18 3.92 -4.57 10.34
CA ALA A 18 4.76 -3.38 10.23
C ALA A 18 3.94 -2.11 10.54
N ASP A 19 4.62 -1.06 11.03
CA ASP A 19 4.01 0.24 11.37
C ASP A 19 3.74 1.06 10.08
N TYR A 20 2.63 0.73 9.41
CA TYR A 20 2.14 1.44 8.23
C TYR A 20 1.54 2.79 8.64
N LYS A 21 1.88 3.85 7.91
CA LYS A 21 1.51 5.23 8.22
C LYS A 21 0.57 5.86 7.21
N VAL A 22 0.67 5.44 5.95
CA VAL A 22 -0.15 6.00 4.88
C VAL A 22 -0.57 4.93 3.89
N ALA A 23 -1.75 5.11 3.32
CA ALA A 23 -2.19 4.42 2.12
C ALA A 23 -2.12 5.36 0.92
N VAL A 24 -1.53 4.89 -0.17
CA VAL A 24 -1.44 5.60 -1.45
C VAL A 24 -2.08 4.77 -2.57
N GLU A 25 -2.58 5.45 -3.60
CA GLU A 25 -3.15 4.75 -4.76
C GLU A 25 -2.07 4.09 -5.61
N SER A 26 -2.32 2.86 -6.05
CA SER A 26 -1.54 2.24 -7.12
C SER A 26 -1.85 2.88 -8.47
N ILE A 27 -0.91 2.79 -9.42
CA ILE A 27 -1.16 3.22 -10.80
C ILE A 27 -2.37 2.45 -11.37
N GLY A 28 -3.27 3.17 -12.05
CA GLY A 28 -4.49 2.60 -12.63
C GLY A 28 -5.67 2.49 -11.67
N TYR A 29 -5.51 2.76 -10.36
CA TYR A 29 -6.64 2.70 -9.41
C TYR A 29 -7.80 3.61 -9.89
N PRO A 30 -9.06 3.15 -9.87
CA PRO A 30 -9.55 1.87 -9.31
C PRO A 30 -9.40 0.64 -10.21
N GLU A 31 -9.17 0.78 -11.52
CA GLU A 31 -8.95 -0.32 -12.47
C GLU A 31 -7.48 -0.82 -12.45
N THR A 32 -6.97 -1.10 -11.26
CA THR A 32 -5.56 -1.43 -11.02
C THR A 32 -5.29 -2.94 -11.04
N ALA A 33 -4.06 -3.33 -11.39
CA ALA A 33 -3.55 -4.68 -11.23
C ALA A 33 -3.24 -5.04 -9.77
N ALA A 34 -3.09 -4.04 -8.89
CA ALA A 34 -2.80 -4.25 -7.47
C ALA A 34 -4.11 -4.41 -6.68
N ILE A 35 -4.47 -5.65 -6.37
CA ILE A 35 -5.68 -6.01 -5.59
C ILE A 35 -5.33 -6.42 -4.15
N CYS A 36 -6.32 -6.42 -3.27
CA CYS A 36 -6.16 -6.82 -1.87
C CYS A 36 -5.57 -8.23 -1.75
N GLY A 37 -4.47 -8.40 -1.01
CA GLY A 37 -3.88 -9.72 -0.76
C GLY A 37 -4.60 -10.56 0.30
N ARG A 38 -5.79 -10.18 0.77
CA ARG A 38 -6.56 -10.99 1.74
C ARG A 38 -7.28 -12.11 1.00
N LYS A 39 -7.19 -13.33 1.51
CA LYS A 39 -7.80 -14.52 0.89
C LYS A 39 -9.30 -14.30 0.65
N GLY A 40 -9.76 -14.55 -0.57
CA GLY A 40 -11.17 -14.40 -0.96
C GLY A 40 -11.62 -12.95 -1.15
N HIS A 41 -10.69 -12.01 -1.33
CA HIS A 41 -11.01 -10.61 -1.54
C HIS A 41 -10.21 -10.02 -2.71
N ASP A 42 -10.91 -9.59 -3.76
CA ASP A 42 -10.35 -9.17 -5.04
C ASP A 42 -10.55 -7.67 -5.33
N LYS A 43 -11.01 -6.89 -4.35
CA LYS A 43 -11.19 -5.45 -4.52
C LYS A 43 -9.86 -4.73 -4.78
N PRO A 44 -9.88 -3.62 -5.55
CA PRO A 44 -8.74 -2.74 -5.76
C PRO A 44 -8.02 -2.37 -4.46
N GLY A 45 -6.70 -2.46 -4.48
CA GLY A 45 -5.84 -2.25 -3.33
C GLY A 45 -5.10 -0.92 -3.36
N TYR A 46 -4.96 -0.34 -2.18
CA TYR A 46 -4.01 0.73 -1.89
C TYR A 46 -2.69 0.11 -1.47
N VAL A 47 -1.60 0.83 -1.73
CA VAL A 47 -0.26 0.48 -1.23
C VAL A 47 -0.08 1.17 0.11
N LEU A 48 0.14 0.39 1.15
CA LEU A 48 0.36 0.86 2.50
C LEU A 48 1.87 0.98 2.69
N LEU A 49 2.32 2.16 3.10
CA LEU A 49 3.72 2.49 3.29
C LEU A 49 4.04 2.58 4.78
N THR A 50 5.17 2.02 5.20
CA THR A 50 5.74 2.28 6.52
C THR A 50 6.24 3.72 6.62
N GLU A 51 6.54 4.19 7.83
CA GLU A 51 7.14 5.52 8.05
C GLU A 51 8.34 5.79 7.13
N SER A 52 9.30 4.87 7.09
CA SER A 52 10.48 4.97 6.22
C SER A 52 10.16 5.03 4.73
N GLU A 53 9.16 4.26 4.28
CA GLU A 53 8.71 4.26 2.89
C GLU A 53 7.96 5.54 2.55
N TYR A 54 7.23 6.11 3.52
CA TYR A 54 6.57 7.39 3.35
C TYR A 54 7.57 8.55 3.24
N GLU A 55 8.67 8.53 3.98
CA GLU A 55 9.76 9.49 3.79
C GLU A 55 10.34 9.42 2.37
N LEU A 56 10.61 8.22 1.87
CA LEU A 56 11.07 8.03 0.49
C LEU A 56 10.02 8.48 -0.54
N TYR A 57 8.75 8.22 -0.25
CA TYR A 57 7.64 8.71 -1.05
C TYR A 57 7.62 10.23 -1.12
N LYS A 58 7.77 10.93 0.01
CA LYS A 58 7.85 12.40 0.04
C LYS A 58 9.06 12.93 -0.75
N GLN A 59 10.12 12.15 -0.88
CA GLN A 59 11.29 12.46 -1.71
C GLN A 59 11.11 12.13 -3.20
N GLY A 60 9.94 11.65 -3.61
CA GLY A 60 9.62 11.37 -5.02
C GLY A 60 9.74 9.90 -5.43
N GLN A 61 10.06 8.99 -4.50
CA GLN A 61 10.04 7.56 -4.81
C GLN A 61 8.59 7.10 -5.06
N ARG A 62 8.39 6.36 -6.15
CA ARG A 62 7.05 5.89 -6.57
C ARG A 62 6.97 4.39 -6.81
N VAL A 63 8.04 3.65 -6.52
CA VAL A 63 8.08 2.19 -6.67
C VAL A 63 8.44 1.59 -5.33
N PHE A 64 7.60 0.69 -4.85
CA PHE A 64 7.74 0.06 -3.55
C PHE A 64 7.65 -1.46 -3.67
N GLU A 65 8.39 -2.14 -2.80
CA GLU A 65 8.54 -3.59 -2.77
C GLU A 65 7.70 -4.14 -1.62
N PRO A 66 6.73 -5.03 -1.88
CA PRO A 66 6.01 -5.73 -0.84
C PRO A 66 6.91 -6.67 -0.05
N HIS A 67 6.42 -7.14 1.11
CA HIS A 67 7.20 -7.97 2.05
C HIS A 67 7.93 -9.18 1.42
N THR A 68 7.36 -9.75 0.38
CA THR A 68 8.03 -10.73 -0.46
C THR A 68 8.44 -10.03 -1.74
N ASN A 69 9.71 -10.17 -2.17
CA ASN A 69 10.26 -9.61 -3.41
C ASN A 69 9.63 -10.22 -4.70
N ALA A 70 8.36 -10.59 -4.63
CA ALA A 70 7.59 -11.20 -5.69
C ALA A 70 7.12 -10.19 -6.74
N ALA A 71 6.99 -8.91 -6.38
CA ALA A 71 6.55 -7.85 -7.29
C ALA A 71 7.04 -6.47 -6.84
N HIS A 72 7.07 -5.52 -7.74
CA HIS A 72 7.25 -4.10 -7.42
C HIS A 72 5.96 -3.37 -7.80
N VAL A 73 5.50 -2.46 -6.95
CA VAL A 73 4.25 -1.72 -7.17
C VAL A 73 4.54 -0.25 -7.36
N ARG A 74 4.07 0.30 -8.48
CA ARG A 74 4.15 1.74 -8.76
C ARG A 74 2.91 2.45 -8.23
N VAL A 75 3.09 3.61 -7.60
CA VAL A 75 2.04 4.40 -6.96
C VAL A 75 1.87 5.79 -7.59
N LYS A 76 0.71 6.40 -7.38
CA LYS A 76 0.40 7.80 -7.73
C LYS A 76 0.83 8.75 -6.59
N ASP A 77 0.71 10.06 -6.81
CA ASP A 77 0.97 11.12 -5.83
C ASP A 77 -0.09 11.33 -4.72
N PRO A 78 -1.38 10.97 -4.89
CA PRO A 78 -2.36 11.15 -3.82
C PRO A 78 -2.16 10.18 -2.65
N VAL A 79 -1.98 10.72 -1.45
CA VAL A 79 -2.21 10.01 -0.18
C VAL A 79 -3.71 9.91 0.04
N VAL A 80 -4.20 8.69 0.24
CA VAL A 80 -5.63 8.40 0.40
C VAL A 80 -6.05 8.48 1.86
N LYS A 81 -5.18 8.03 2.76
CA LYS A 81 -5.48 7.96 4.19
C LYS A 81 -4.18 7.85 5.01
N GLU A 82 -4.15 8.50 6.18
CA GLU A 82 -3.17 8.24 7.24
C GLU A 82 -3.67 7.07 8.12
N ILE A 83 -2.78 6.12 8.41
CA ILE A 83 -3.03 4.85 9.10
C ILE A 83 -2.24 4.82 10.41
#